data_AF-A0A949N0T6-F1
#
_entry.id   AF-A0A949N0T6-F1
#
_cell.length_a   1.000
_cell.length_b   1.000
_cell.length_c   1.000
_cell.angle_alpha   90.00
_cell.angle_beta   90.00
_cell.angle_gamma   90.00
#
_symmetry.space_group_name_H-M   'P 1'
#
loop_
_entity.id
_entity.type
_entity.pdbx_description
1 polymer ?
#
loop_
_entity_poly.entity_id
_entity_poly.type
_entity_poly.pdbx_seq_one_letter_code
_entity_poly.pdbx_strand_id
1 'polypeptide(L)'
;MTWKKILSWGVFFILVLALPSTPKTLADNTATCNLSQDKFDAIKSIEHNFSLGDLERIKEELAIRKQLIAETIGCAISEAQGAKSEIDGINSNDPDTQKLKSQYSDQLDGVISYYNLQASKINDLGLQGSKNFAANLGSWRKTNYEPLAKNADNLVMWSQNQELIQIAQTRLNQLRQTVTLLNIVDNGTVQDLWQKANSNWNDATVWNQAAKESLQTFGSPDETLNSIKSSLASLSDVYQNFLDLLSAMGKNSSPQ
;
A
#
# COMPACT_ATOMS: atom_id res chain seq x y z
N MET A 1 -12.11 55.72 -39.20
CA MET A 1 -12.57 54.52 -39.94
C MET A 1 -11.43 53.52 -39.89
N THR A 2 -11.50 52.59 -38.94
CA THR A 2 -11.70 51.13 -39.14
C THR A 2 -10.44 50.40 -39.61
N TRP A 3 -10.08 49.21 -39.15
CA TRP A 3 -10.29 48.38 -37.94
C TRP A 3 -9.61 47.04 -38.31
N LYS A 4 -9.16 46.27 -37.32
CA LYS A 4 -8.91 44.80 -37.33
C LYS A 4 -7.62 44.32 -38.05
N LYS A 5 -6.63 43.83 -37.30
CA LYS A 5 -6.50 42.53 -36.56
C LYS A 5 -5.87 41.46 -37.46
N ILE A 6 -4.73 40.92 -37.03
CA ILE A 6 -4.35 39.49 -36.93
C ILE A 6 -3.07 39.50 -36.04
N LEU A 7 -3.24 39.32 -34.72
CA LEU A 7 -3.02 38.06 -33.98
C LEU A 7 -1.52 37.69 -33.91
N SER A 8 -0.81 38.09 -32.85
CA SER A 8 -0.72 37.36 -31.57
C SER A 8 -0.25 35.92 -31.77
N TRP A 9 1.07 35.76 -31.81
CA TRP A 9 1.72 34.46 -31.57
C TRP A 9 1.99 34.37 -30.06
N GLY A 10 0.94 34.01 -29.33
CA GLY A 10 1.09 33.44 -28.00
C GLY A 10 1.72 32.05 -28.14
N VAL A 11 2.93 31.90 -27.63
CA VAL A 11 3.56 30.60 -27.41
C VAL A 11 2.74 29.88 -26.35
N PHE A 12 1.75 29.14 -26.81
CA PHE A 12 0.93 28.25 -25.99
C PHE A 12 1.80 27.01 -25.69
N PHE A 13 2.56 27.07 -24.61
CA PHE A 13 3.31 25.93 -24.09
C PHE A 13 2.28 24.95 -23.48
N ILE A 14 1.69 24.10 -24.33
CA ILE A 14 0.87 22.97 -23.88
C ILE A 14 1.84 21.99 -23.23
N LEU A 15 1.98 22.10 -21.90
CA LEU A 15 2.55 21.04 -21.10
C LEU A 15 1.52 19.90 -21.08
N VAL A 16 1.64 18.99 -22.03
CA VAL A 16 0.91 17.72 -22.02
C VAL A 16 1.30 17.01 -20.72
N LEU A 17 0.41 17.04 -19.74
CA LEU A 17 0.41 16.13 -18.60
C LEU A 17 0.13 14.74 -19.15
N ALA A 18 1.17 14.07 -19.66
CA ALA A 18 1.19 12.63 -19.77
C ALA A 18 1.25 12.08 -18.34
N LEU A 19 0.10 12.08 -17.66
CA LEU A 19 -0.09 11.30 -16.46
C LEU A 19 0.12 9.83 -16.88
N PRO A 20 1.09 9.10 -16.32
CA PRO A 20 1.10 7.66 -16.48
C PRO A 20 -0.26 7.13 -16.04
N SER A 21 -0.82 6.32 -16.93
CA SER A 21 -2.04 5.53 -16.80
C SER A 21 -2.34 5.12 -15.36
N THR A 22 -3.58 5.44 -14.95
CA THR A 22 -4.40 4.77 -13.93
C THR A 22 -3.66 4.09 -12.78
N PRO A 23 -3.83 4.54 -11.52
CA PRO A 23 -3.36 3.78 -10.38
C PRO A 23 -3.95 2.36 -10.46
N LYS A 24 -3.07 1.36 -10.57
CA LYS A 24 -3.47 -0.03 -10.38
C LYS A 24 -4.04 -0.10 -8.97
N THR A 25 -5.36 -0.26 -8.88
CA THR A 25 -6.04 -0.53 -7.62
C THR A 25 -5.42 -1.77 -7.00
N LEU A 26 -4.95 -1.64 -5.77
CA LEU A 26 -4.28 -2.63 -4.91
C LEU A 26 -5.16 -3.85 -4.52
N ALA A 27 -6.20 -4.18 -5.30
CA ALA A 27 -7.26 -5.09 -4.87
C ALA A 27 -7.42 -6.37 -5.71
N ASP A 28 -6.76 -6.50 -6.86
CA ASP A 28 -7.21 -7.47 -7.88
C ASP A 28 -6.39 -8.75 -8.01
N ASN A 29 -5.46 -9.04 -7.09
CA ASN A 29 -4.66 -10.28 -7.12
C ASN A 29 -4.67 -11.07 -5.81
N THR A 30 -5.66 -10.87 -4.94
CA THR A 30 -5.90 -11.85 -3.88
C THR A 30 -6.62 -13.05 -4.50
N ALA A 31 -5.85 -14.11 -4.78
CA ALA A 31 -6.42 -15.44 -4.98
C ALA A 31 -7.32 -15.69 -3.76
N THR A 32 -8.64 -15.56 -3.94
CA THR A 32 -9.56 -15.50 -2.82
C THR A 32 -9.60 -16.90 -2.22
N CYS A 33 -9.01 -17.05 -1.04
CA CYS A 33 -9.07 -18.30 -0.31
C CYS A 33 -10.51 -18.57 0.10
N ASN A 34 -11.22 -19.38 -0.68
CA ASN A 34 -12.58 -19.79 -0.37
C ASN A 34 -12.56 -21.17 0.28
N LEU A 35 -12.64 -21.20 1.61
CA LEU A 35 -12.81 -22.45 2.34
C LEU A 35 -14.24 -22.97 2.12
N SER A 36 -14.38 -24.20 1.64
CA SER A 36 -15.68 -24.80 1.32
C SER A 36 -16.57 -24.88 2.57
N GLN A 37 -17.70 -24.17 2.53
CA GLN A 37 -18.71 -24.20 3.59
C GLN A 37 -19.26 -25.62 3.82
N ASP A 38 -19.36 -26.42 2.75
CA ASP A 38 -19.82 -27.81 2.81
C ASP A 38 -18.99 -28.67 3.76
N LYS A 39 -17.68 -28.40 3.91
CA LYS A 39 -16.81 -29.14 4.85
C LYS A 39 -17.06 -28.76 6.30
N PHE A 40 -17.39 -27.50 6.57
CA PHE A 40 -17.79 -27.08 7.91
C PHE A 40 -19.15 -27.68 8.29
N ASP A 41 -20.06 -27.76 7.32
CA ASP A 41 -21.37 -28.38 7.54
C ASP A 41 -21.27 -29.91 7.65
N ALA A 42 -20.33 -30.53 6.94
CA ALA A 42 -20.01 -31.95 7.10
C ALA A 42 -19.54 -32.27 8.53
N ILE A 43 -18.68 -31.45 9.15
CA ILE A 43 -18.28 -31.63 10.57
C ILE A 43 -19.50 -31.60 11.49
N LYS A 44 -20.41 -30.63 11.32
CA LYS A 44 -21.63 -30.53 12.14
C LYS A 44 -22.56 -31.74 11.93
N SER A 45 -22.65 -32.23 10.69
CA SER A 45 -23.50 -33.38 10.37
C SER A 45 -23.00 -34.68 11.01
N ILE A 46 -21.67 -34.87 11.14
CA ILE A 46 -21.06 -36.04 11.80
C ILE A 46 -21.37 -36.07 13.30
N GLU A 47 -21.46 -34.90 13.95
CA GLU A 47 -21.86 -34.79 15.36
C GLU A 47 -23.29 -35.32 15.61
N HIS A 48 -24.15 -35.30 14.60
CA HIS A 48 -25.55 -35.75 14.69
C HIS A 48 -25.85 -37.05 13.94
N ASN A 49 -24.85 -37.70 13.33
CA ASN A 49 -25.04 -38.94 12.60
C ASN A 49 -24.92 -40.17 13.52
N PHE A 50 -26.03 -40.53 14.16
CA PHE A 50 -26.13 -41.71 15.05
C PHE A 50 -26.13 -43.06 14.31
N SER A 51 -26.13 -43.06 12.97
CA SER A 51 -26.05 -44.30 12.18
C SER A 51 -24.62 -44.86 12.08
N LEU A 52 -23.62 -44.03 12.37
CA LEU A 52 -22.21 -44.41 12.43
C LEU A 52 -21.82 -44.83 13.85
N GLY A 53 -20.93 -45.82 13.96
CA GLY A 53 -20.29 -46.13 15.24
C GLY A 53 -19.36 -45.00 15.70
N ASP A 54 -19.16 -44.85 17.02
CA ASP A 54 -18.38 -43.74 17.59
C ASP A 54 -16.96 -43.61 17.02
N LEU A 55 -16.30 -44.74 16.76
CA LEU A 55 -14.95 -44.76 16.18
C LEU A 55 -14.93 -44.24 14.73
N GLU A 56 -15.99 -44.50 13.97
CA GLU A 56 -16.09 -44.08 12.57
C GLU A 56 -16.37 -42.59 12.47
N ARG A 57 -17.25 -42.06 13.33
CA ARG A 57 -17.49 -40.62 13.49
C ARG A 57 -16.21 -39.86 13.82
N ILE A 58 -15.42 -40.35 14.77
CA ILE A 58 -14.14 -39.73 15.16
C ILE A 58 -13.15 -39.71 13.99
N LYS A 59 -13.08 -40.79 13.20
CA LYS A 59 -12.19 -40.87 12.03
C LYS A 59 -12.60 -39.89 10.93
N GLU A 60 -13.89 -39.83 10.60
CA GLU A 60 -14.42 -38.90 9.59
C GLU A 60 -14.22 -37.44 10.00
N GLU A 61 -14.55 -37.10 11.26
CA GLU A 61 -14.36 -35.75 11.79
C GLU A 61 -12.88 -35.34 11.73
N LEU A 62 -11.98 -36.22 12.16
CA LEU A 62 -10.53 -35.96 12.12
C LEU A 62 -10.04 -35.76 10.69
N ALA A 63 -10.50 -36.55 9.73
CA ALA A 63 -10.13 -36.42 8.33
C ALA A 63 -10.52 -35.04 7.76
N ILE A 64 -11.76 -34.60 7.99
CA ILE A 64 -12.23 -33.30 7.50
C ILE A 64 -11.48 -32.15 8.19
N ARG A 65 -11.25 -32.24 9.51
CA ARG A 65 -10.46 -31.23 10.24
C ARG A 65 -9.04 -31.09 9.67
N LYS A 66 -8.35 -32.21 9.40
CA LYS A 66 -7.02 -32.20 8.77
C LYS A 66 -7.05 -31.54 7.39
N GLN A 67 -8.06 -31.85 6.59
CA GLN A 67 -8.24 -31.25 5.27
C GLN A 67 -8.44 -29.73 5.35
N LEU A 68 -9.32 -29.26 6.24
CA LEU A 68 -9.55 -27.82 6.45
C LEU A 68 -8.29 -27.09 6.91
N ILE A 69 -7.51 -27.69 7.81
CA ILE A 69 -6.22 -27.14 8.24
C ILE A 69 -5.24 -27.04 7.07
N ALA A 70 -5.15 -28.09 6.25
CA ALA A 70 -4.27 -28.12 5.08
C ALA A 70 -4.65 -27.02 4.06
N GLU A 71 -5.94 -26.87 3.77
CA GLU A 71 -6.45 -25.83 2.88
C GLU A 71 -6.18 -24.43 3.43
N THR A 72 -6.41 -24.22 4.74
CA THR A 72 -6.11 -22.94 5.40
C THR A 72 -4.63 -22.59 5.30
N ILE A 73 -3.74 -23.57 5.50
CA ILE A 73 -2.29 -23.36 5.35
C ILE A 73 -1.93 -23.04 3.89
N GLY A 74 -2.50 -23.77 2.92
CA GLY A 74 -2.28 -23.50 1.50
C GLY A 74 -2.67 -22.08 1.10
N CYS A 75 -3.80 -21.60 1.61
CA CYS A 75 -4.22 -20.22 1.44
C CYS A 75 -3.25 -19.22 2.06
N ALA A 76 -2.81 -19.45 3.30
CA ALA A 76 -1.88 -18.54 3.96
C ALA A 76 -0.52 -18.46 3.24
N ILE A 77 -0.06 -19.57 2.64
CA ILE A 77 1.12 -19.59 1.77
C ILE A 77 0.88 -18.72 0.53
N SER A 78 -0.25 -18.92 -0.15
CA SER A 78 -0.59 -18.16 -1.36
C SER A 78 -0.70 -16.66 -1.09
N GLU A 79 -1.28 -16.27 0.05
CA GLU A 79 -1.35 -14.87 0.47
C GLU A 79 0.05 -14.28 0.70
N ALA A 80 0.92 -15.00 1.43
CA ALA A 80 2.27 -14.53 1.70
C ALA A 80 3.11 -14.42 0.41
N GLN A 81 2.90 -15.34 -0.54
CA GLN A 81 3.50 -15.27 -1.88
C GLN A 81 2.98 -14.07 -2.68
N GLY A 82 1.67 -13.77 -2.58
CA GLY A 82 1.07 -12.59 -3.18
C GLY A 82 1.70 -11.30 -2.66
N ALA A 83 1.73 -11.13 -1.34
CA ALA A 83 2.37 -9.98 -0.69
C ALA A 83 3.86 -9.85 -1.10
N LYS A 84 4.58 -10.97 -1.16
CA LYS A 84 5.98 -10.98 -1.62
C LYS A 84 6.09 -10.52 -3.06
N SER A 85 5.24 -11.02 -3.95
CA SER A 85 5.24 -10.61 -5.36
C SER A 85 4.94 -9.13 -5.55
N GLU A 86 4.10 -8.54 -4.71
CA GLU A 86 3.80 -7.10 -4.74
C GLU A 86 5.02 -6.27 -4.31
N ILE A 87 5.68 -6.66 -3.22
CA ILE A 87 6.95 -6.07 -2.77
C ILE A 87 8.03 -6.22 -3.84
N ASP A 88 8.17 -7.40 -4.42
CA ASP A 88 9.15 -7.66 -5.48
C ASP A 88 8.84 -6.88 -6.77
N GLY A 89 7.57 -6.53 -6.99
CA GLY A 89 7.11 -5.68 -8.08
C GLY A 89 7.44 -4.19 -7.94
N ILE A 90 7.90 -3.73 -6.77
CA ILE A 90 8.31 -2.33 -6.56
C ILE A 90 9.50 -1.99 -7.46
N ASN A 91 9.29 -1.04 -8.38
CA ASN A 91 10.30 -0.56 -9.32
C ASN A 91 10.89 0.77 -8.84
N SER A 92 12.01 0.71 -8.14
CA SER A 92 12.73 1.89 -7.63
C SER A 92 14.23 1.65 -7.66
N ASN A 93 15.02 2.63 -8.08
CA ASN A 93 16.49 2.55 -8.01
C ASN A 93 17.05 3.13 -6.70
N ASP A 94 16.17 3.60 -5.80
CA ASP A 94 16.57 4.13 -4.51
C ASP A 94 17.13 2.99 -3.61
N PRO A 95 18.38 3.12 -3.10
CA PRO A 95 19.01 2.07 -2.29
C PRO A 95 18.22 1.71 -1.03
N ASP A 96 17.59 2.70 -0.39
CA ASP A 96 16.82 2.46 0.82
C ASP A 96 15.53 1.67 0.54
N THR A 97 14.86 1.99 -0.56
CA THR A 97 13.69 1.23 -1.05
C THR A 97 14.09 -0.21 -1.39
N GLN A 98 15.22 -0.42 -2.07
CA GLN A 98 15.72 -1.76 -2.38
C GLN A 98 16.06 -2.58 -1.13
N LYS A 99 16.65 -1.92 -0.12
CA LYS A 99 16.93 -2.54 1.18
C LYS A 99 15.64 -2.98 1.87
N LEU A 100 14.64 -2.10 1.96
CA LEU A 100 13.33 -2.42 2.55
C LEU A 100 12.66 -3.58 1.81
N LYS A 101 12.64 -3.53 0.48
CA LYS A 101 12.12 -4.61 -0.37
C LYS A 101 12.75 -5.96 0.00
N SER A 102 14.09 -6.04 0.02
CA SER A 102 14.79 -7.28 0.38
C SER A 102 14.41 -7.77 1.78
N GLN A 103 14.37 -6.87 2.77
CA GLN A 103 14.04 -7.23 4.14
C GLN A 103 12.63 -7.81 4.27
N TYR A 104 11.63 -7.21 3.64
CA TYR A 104 10.26 -7.71 3.68
C TYR A 104 10.10 -9.01 2.91
N SER A 105 10.72 -9.13 1.74
CA SER A 105 10.72 -10.38 0.96
C SER A 105 11.33 -11.54 1.76
N ASP A 106 12.43 -11.32 2.48
CA ASP A 106 13.06 -12.34 3.34
C ASP A 106 12.14 -12.75 4.50
N GLN A 107 11.46 -11.80 5.15
CA GLN A 107 10.51 -12.11 6.22
C GLN A 107 9.32 -12.92 5.70
N LEU A 108 8.81 -12.59 4.51
CA LEU A 108 7.72 -13.33 3.87
C LEU A 108 8.15 -14.75 3.46
N ASP A 109 9.39 -14.94 3.00
CA ASP A 109 9.96 -16.28 2.78
C ASP A 109 10.04 -17.08 4.08
N GLY A 110 10.35 -16.43 5.20
CA GLY A 110 10.28 -17.02 6.54
C GLY A 110 8.86 -17.49 6.91
N VAL A 111 7.84 -16.67 6.61
CA VAL A 111 6.42 -17.03 6.83
C VAL A 111 6.01 -18.21 5.97
N ILE A 112 6.35 -18.20 4.68
CA ILE A 112 6.07 -19.31 3.75
C ILE A 112 6.73 -20.60 4.27
N SER A 113 7.98 -20.51 4.71
CA SER A 113 8.72 -21.65 5.28
C SER A 113 8.06 -22.18 6.56
N TYR A 114 7.62 -21.30 7.45
CA TYR A 114 6.87 -21.68 8.65
C TYR A 114 5.61 -22.47 8.29
N TYR A 115 4.80 -21.97 7.36
CA TYR A 115 3.56 -22.63 6.96
C TYR A 115 3.81 -23.99 6.29
N ASN A 116 4.84 -24.11 5.45
CA ASN A 116 5.25 -25.40 4.89
C ASN A 116 5.66 -26.40 5.98
N LEU A 117 6.40 -25.96 7.00
CA LEU A 117 6.74 -26.81 8.14
C LEU A 117 5.51 -27.20 8.97
N GLN A 118 4.51 -26.34 9.10
CA GLN A 118 3.26 -26.69 9.77
C GLN A 118 2.44 -27.69 8.94
N ALA A 119 2.43 -27.55 7.62
CA ALA A 119 1.73 -28.47 6.72
C ALA A 119 2.23 -29.92 6.88
N SER A 120 3.53 -30.12 7.06
CA SER A 120 4.13 -31.45 7.21
C SER A 120 3.69 -32.19 8.49
N LYS A 121 3.13 -31.49 9.47
CA LYS A 121 2.72 -32.06 10.77
C LYS A 121 1.25 -32.50 10.80
N ILE A 122 0.46 -32.15 9.79
CA ILE A 122 -1.00 -32.36 9.80
C ILE A 122 -1.35 -33.85 9.89
N ASN A 123 -0.58 -34.71 9.22
CA ASN A 123 -0.86 -36.14 9.15
C ASN A 123 -0.78 -36.81 10.53
N ASP A 124 0.05 -36.30 11.43
CA ASP A 124 0.28 -36.87 12.76
C ASP A 124 -0.73 -36.37 13.81
N LEU A 125 -1.65 -35.47 13.44
CA LEU A 125 -2.61 -34.90 14.38
C LEU A 125 -3.69 -35.92 14.77
N GLY A 126 -3.98 -36.01 16.07
CA GLY A 126 -5.21 -36.59 16.59
C GLY A 126 -6.35 -35.55 16.69
N LEU A 127 -7.52 -35.95 17.19
CA LEU A 127 -8.69 -35.05 17.26
C LEU A 127 -8.43 -33.79 18.10
N GLN A 128 -8.00 -33.95 19.36
CA GLN A 128 -7.63 -32.80 20.19
C GLN A 128 -6.41 -32.06 19.64
N GLY A 129 -5.46 -32.80 19.07
CA GLY A 129 -4.28 -32.23 18.40
C GLY A 129 -4.66 -31.27 17.28
N SER A 130 -5.64 -31.62 16.45
CA SER A 130 -6.12 -30.77 15.36
C SER A 130 -6.75 -29.46 15.85
N LYS A 131 -7.52 -29.50 16.95
CA LYS A 131 -8.09 -28.30 17.58
C LYS A 131 -7.00 -27.36 18.10
N ASN A 132 -6.07 -27.91 18.89
CA ASN A 132 -4.97 -27.13 19.47
C ASN A 132 -4.05 -26.57 18.37
N PHE A 133 -3.77 -27.37 17.34
CA PHE A 133 -2.96 -26.95 16.20
C PHE A 133 -3.59 -25.77 15.45
N ALA A 134 -4.89 -25.84 15.14
CA ALA A 134 -5.59 -24.75 14.47
C ALA A 134 -5.58 -23.45 15.31
N ALA A 135 -5.81 -23.56 16.62
CA ALA A 135 -5.74 -22.42 17.53
C ALA A 135 -4.34 -21.78 17.58
N ASN A 136 -3.29 -22.61 17.66
CA ASN A 136 -1.90 -22.15 17.64
C ASN A 136 -1.54 -21.49 16.31
N LEU A 137 -2.00 -22.05 15.18
CA LEU A 137 -1.79 -21.49 13.86
C LEU A 137 -2.44 -20.11 13.73
N GLY A 138 -3.68 -19.96 14.21
CA GLY A 138 -4.39 -18.68 14.22
C GLY A 138 -3.72 -17.64 15.12
N SER A 139 -3.28 -18.03 16.32
CA SER A 139 -2.55 -17.15 17.23
C SER A 139 -1.20 -16.71 16.65
N TRP A 140 -0.46 -17.63 16.03
CA TRP A 140 0.80 -17.31 15.36
C TRP A 140 0.57 -16.36 14.19
N ARG A 141 -0.44 -16.60 13.35
CA ARG A 141 -0.80 -15.74 12.22
C ARG A 141 -1.08 -14.31 12.68
N LYS A 142 -1.93 -14.14 13.69
CA LYS A 142 -2.30 -12.84 14.24
C LYS A 142 -1.11 -12.06 14.81
N THR A 143 -0.16 -12.77 15.41
CA THR A 143 0.98 -12.15 16.10
C THR A 143 2.16 -11.88 15.17
N ASN A 144 2.36 -12.70 14.14
CA ASN A 144 3.55 -12.67 13.31
C ASN A 144 3.25 -12.25 11.86
N TYR A 145 2.33 -12.95 11.19
CA TYR A 145 2.07 -12.71 9.77
C TYR A 145 1.21 -11.48 9.51
N GLU A 146 0.09 -11.30 10.23
CA GLU A 146 -0.84 -10.19 9.96
C GLU A 146 -0.18 -8.80 10.08
N PRO A 147 0.64 -8.50 11.11
CA PRO A 147 1.34 -7.22 11.16
C PRO A 147 2.35 -7.06 10.02
N LEU A 148 3.07 -8.13 9.68
CA LEU A 148 4.03 -8.12 8.57
C LEU A 148 3.35 -7.86 7.24
N ALA A 149 2.24 -8.53 6.95
CA ALA A 149 1.46 -8.36 5.73
C ALA A 149 0.97 -6.91 5.59
N LYS A 150 0.39 -6.33 6.66
CA LYS A 150 -0.02 -4.92 6.65
C LYS A 150 1.15 -3.96 6.42
N ASN A 151 2.31 -4.25 7.01
CA ASN A 151 3.51 -3.44 6.76
C ASN A 151 4.06 -3.62 5.34
N ALA A 152 3.90 -4.80 4.73
CA ALA A 152 4.21 -4.99 3.32
C ALA A 152 3.31 -4.12 2.43
N ASP A 153 2.00 -4.09 2.69
CA ASP A 153 1.06 -3.19 1.98
C ASP A 153 1.48 -1.72 2.15
N ASN A 154 1.82 -1.33 3.38
CA ASN A 154 2.32 0.02 3.68
C ASN A 154 3.62 0.34 2.93
N LEU A 155 4.53 -0.63 2.77
CA LEU A 155 5.76 -0.45 2.00
C LEU A 155 5.45 -0.22 0.51
N VAL A 156 4.49 -0.94 -0.07
CA VAL A 156 4.02 -0.68 -1.44
C VAL A 156 3.51 0.75 -1.55
N MET A 157 2.61 1.18 -0.66
CA MET A 157 2.05 2.54 -0.69
C MET A 157 3.12 3.62 -0.48
N TRP A 158 4.03 3.41 0.47
CA TRP A 158 5.15 4.32 0.72
C TRP A 158 6.07 4.42 -0.48
N SER A 159 6.37 3.31 -1.17
CA SER A 159 7.22 3.31 -2.35
C SER A 159 6.60 4.13 -3.50
N GLN A 160 5.29 4.02 -3.70
CA GLN A 160 4.56 4.81 -4.69
C GLN A 160 4.54 6.31 -4.35
N ASN A 161 4.53 6.64 -3.05
CA ASN A 161 4.56 8.03 -2.58
C ASN A 161 5.88 8.74 -2.92
N GLN A 162 7.00 8.01 -3.09
CA GLN A 162 8.30 8.62 -3.37
C GLN A 162 8.30 9.40 -4.69
N GLU A 163 7.66 8.84 -5.73
CA GLU A 163 7.56 9.51 -7.03
C GLU A 163 6.76 10.82 -6.92
N LEU A 164 5.66 10.82 -6.15
CA LEU A 164 4.83 12.01 -5.95
C LEU A 164 5.59 13.13 -5.24
N ILE A 165 6.41 12.80 -4.23
CA ILE A 165 7.27 13.75 -3.53
C ILE A 165 8.31 14.35 -4.47
N GLN A 166 8.95 13.51 -5.29
CA GLN A 166 9.98 13.94 -6.23
C GLN A 166 9.41 14.85 -7.33
N ILE A 167 8.22 14.52 -7.85
CA ILE A 167 7.50 15.37 -8.81
C ILE A 167 7.14 16.71 -8.15
N ALA A 168 6.60 16.69 -6.93
CA ALA A 168 6.25 17.92 -6.20
C ALA A 168 7.47 18.82 -5.96
N GLN A 169 8.62 18.24 -5.59
CA GLN A 169 9.87 18.98 -5.41
C GLN A 169 10.34 19.62 -6.72
N THR A 170 10.26 18.88 -7.82
CA THR A 170 10.63 19.38 -9.15
C THR A 170 9.74 20.55 -9.56
N ARG A 171 8.42 20.46 -9.30
CA ARG A 171 7.46 21.53 -9.56
C ARG A 171 7.68 22.76 -8.68
N LEU A 172 7.97 22.58 -7.40
CA LEU A 172 8.35 23.68 -6.50
C LEU A 172 9.57 24.44 -7.02
N ASN A 173 10.60 23.73 -7.46
CA ASN A 173 11.81 24.34 -8.00
C ASN A 173 11.53 25.14 -9.29
N GLN A 174 10.69 24.61 -10.18
CA GLN A 174 10.25 25.31 -11.40
C GLN A 174 9.45 26.57 -11.07
N LEU A 175 8.47 26.46 -10.16
CA LEU A 175 7.64 27.61 -9.75
C LEU A 175 8.48 28.68 -9.07
N ARG A 176 9.46 28.30 -8.24
CA ARG A 176 10.39 29.26 -7.62
C ARG A 176 11.11 30.08 -8.69
N GLN A 177 11.66 29.43 -9.73
CA GLN A 177 12.33 30.13 -10.83
C GLN A 177 11.38 31.10 -11.53
N THR A 178 10.14 30.69 -11.81
CA THR A 178 9.12 31.55 -12.43
C THR A 178 8.76 32.75 -11.56
N VAL A 179 8.52 32.55 -10.26
CA VAL A 179 8.20 33.64 -9.31
C VAL A 179 9.34 34.65 -9.24
N THR A 180 10.59 34.18 -9.21
CA THR A 180 11.77 35.06 -9.23
C THR A 180 11.91 35.81 -10.57
N LEU A 181 11.76 35.13 -11.71
CA LEU A 181 11.92 35.71 -13.04
C LEU A 181 10.87 36.77 -13.37
N LEU A 182 9.62 36.53 -12.99
CA LEU A 182 8.52 37.45 -13.28
C LEU A 182 8.49 38.66 -12.33
N ASN A 183 9.43 38.76 -11.39
CA ASN A 183 9.48 39.79 -10.36
C ASN A 183 8.14 39.95 -9.60
N ILE A 184 7.36 38.86 -9.52
CA ILE A 184 6.08 38.80 -8.79
C ILE A 184 6.33 38.75 -7.27
N VAL A 185 7.58 38.95 -6.85
CA VAL A 185 8.02 39.00 -5.45
C VAL A 185 7.26 40.07 -4.66
N ASP A 186 6.81 41.14 -5.32
CA ASP A 186 6.02 42.21 -4.70
C ASP A 186 4.52 41.85 -4.56
N ASN A 187 4.07 40.72 -5.12
CA ASN A 187 2.71 40.23 -4.93
C ASN A 187 2.65 39.32 -3.70
N GLY A 188 2.19 39.89 -2.58
CA GLY A 188 2.06 39.18 -1.31
C GLY A 188 1.20 37.90 -1.38
N THR A 189 0.21 37.82 -2.28
CA THR A 189 -0.60 36.60 -2.45
C THR A 189 0.21 35.46 -3.09
N VAL A 190 1.00 35.76 -4.12
CA VAL A 190 1.85 34.75 -4.78
C VAL A 190 2.97 34.29 -3.84
N GLN A 191 3.54 35.21 -3.06
CA GLN A 191 4.56 34.87 -2.06
C GLN A 191 3.99 33.97 -0.95
N ASP A 192 2.81 34.29 -0.41
CA ASP A 192 2.13 33.48 0.61
C ASP A 192 1.80 32.08 0.11
N LEU A 193 1.21 31.95 -1.09
CA LEU A 193 0.90 30.65 -1.69
C LEU A 193 2.17 29.82 -1.94
N TRP A 194 3.26 30.45 -2.36
CA TRP A 194 4.55 29.78 -2.54
C TRP A 194 5.12 29.28 -1.21
N GLN A 195 5.08 30.12 -0.16
CA GLN A 195 5.54 29.72 1.17
C GLN A 195 4.70 28.56 1.73
N LYS A 196 3.37 28.59 1.54
CA LYS A 196 2.48 27.48 1.92
C LYS A 196 2.79 26.21 1.16
N ALA A 197 3.01 26.28 -0.16
CA ALA A 197 3.42 25.12 -0.96
C ALA A 197 4.73 24.50 -0.44
N ASN A 198 5.71 25.34 -0.10
CA ASN A 198 6.98 24.87 0.44
C ASN A 198 6.82 24.26 1.86
N SER A 199 6.01 24.87 2.72
CA SER A 199 5.71 24.33 4.06
C SER A 199 5.05 22.97 3.97
N ASN A 200 3.99 22.84 3.16
CA ASN A 200 3.27 21.58 3.01
C ASN A 200 4.15 20.50 2.38
N TRP A 201 5.09 20.86 1.49
CA TRP A 201 6.05 19.89 0.96
C TRP A 201 7.05 19.43 2.02
N ASN A 202 7.54 20.34 2.87
CA ASN A 202 8.37 19.95 4.01
C ASN A 202 7.60 18.99 4.93
N ASP A 203 6.36 19.30 5.28
CA ASP A 203 5.52 18.42 6.12
C ASP A 203 5.33 17.05 5.47
N ALA A 204 5.04 17.02 4.16
CA ALA A 204 4.95 15.77 3.40
C ALA A 204 6.22 14.92 3.50
N THR A 205 7.39 15.54 3.38
CA THR A 205 8.68 14.84 3.49
C THR A 205 8.97 14.33 4.91
N VAL A 206 8.61 15.12 5.93
CA VAL A 206 8.77 14.72 7.35
C VAL A 206 7.92 13.49 7.65
N TRP A 207 6.63 13.51 7.27
CA TRP A 207 5.75 12.35 7.47
C TRP A 207 6.17 11.14 6.65
N ASN A 208 6.68 11.34 5.44
CA ASN A 208 7.21 10.27 4.61
C ASN A 208 8.47 9.62 5.22
N GLN A 209 9.32 10.43 5.84
CA GLN A 209 10.51 9.95 6.54
C GLN A 209 10.14 9.20 7.82
N ALA A 210 9.15 9.67 8.59
CA ALA A 210 8.62 8.94 9.74
C ALA A 210 8.04 7.57 9.34
N ALA A 211 7.30 7.50 8.22
CA ALA A 211 6.82 6.24 7.67
C ALA A 211 7.98 5.28 7.31
N LYS A 212 9.03 5.80 6.67
CA LYS A 212 10.23 5.01 6.34
C LYS A 212 10.90 4.44 7.59
N GLU A 213 11.10 5.24 8.62
CA GLU A 213 11.72 4.81 9.88
C GLU A 213 10.91 3.72 10.58
N SER A 214 9.58 3.86 10.56
CA SER A 214 8.67 2.81 11.05
C SER A 214 8.78 1.53 10.22
N LEU A 215 8.80 1.62 8.89
CA LEU A 215 8.97 0.47 8.00
C LEU A 215 10.30 -0.25 8.22
N GLN A 216 11.39 0.49 8.44
CA GLN A 216 12.73 -0.05 8.72
C GLN A 216 12.82 -0.83 10.03
N THR A 217 11.99 -0.48 11.01
CA THR A 217 11.97 -1.09 12.34
C THR A 217 10.84 -2.10 12.51
N PHE A 218 10.06 -2.37 11.45
CA PHE A 218 8.81 -3.14 11.52
C PHE A 218 7.87 -2.63 12.62
N GLY A 219 7.75 -1.31 12.71
CA GLY A 219 6.89 -0.62 13.67
C GLY A 219 5.40 -0.91 13.47
N SER A 220 4.56 -0.25 14.26
CA SER A 220 3.10 -0.44 14.21
C SER A 220 2.57 -0.18 12.79
N PRO A 221 1.84 -1.14 12.19
CA PRO A 221 1.28 -0.93 10.85
C PRO A 221 0.30 0.24 10.79
N ASP A 222 -0.46 0.48 11.85
CA ASP A 222 -1.44 1.56 11.88
C ASP A 222 -0.75 2.94 12.00
N GLU A 223 0.33 3.05 12.78
CA GLU A 223 1.11 4.29 12.89
C GLU A 223 1.88 4.60 11.59
N THR A 224 2.41 3.55 10.96
CA THR A 224 3.05 3.64 9.64
C THR A 224 2.07 4.15 8.60
N LEU A 225 0.88 3.53 8.52
CA LEU A 225 -0.17 3.95 7.60
C LEU A 225 -0.63 5.39 7.87
N ASN A 226 -0.76 5.78 9.13
CA ASN A 226 -1.11 7.16 9.47
C ASN A 226 -0.05 8.16 9.00
N SER A 227 1.24 7.82 9.13
CA SER A 227 2.33 8.66 8.61
C SER A 227 2.27 8.79 7.08
N ILE A 228 2.00 7.68 6.36
CA ILE A 228 1.81 7.70 4.90
C ILE A 228 0.61 8.58 4.53
N LYS A 229 -0.53 8.45 5.23
CA LYS A 229 -1.73 9.26 4.99
C LYS A 229 -1.48 10.75 5.24
N SER A 230 -0.77 11.10 6.32
CA SER A 230 -0.39 12.49 6.60
C SER A 230 0.51 13.05 5.51
N SER A 231 1.49 12.27 5.03
CA SER A 231 2.34 12.67 3.91
C SER A 231 1.52 12.95 2.63
N LEU A 232 0.61 12.03 2.28
CA LEU A 232 -0.27 12.18 1.11
C LEU A 232 -1.22 13.37 1.23
N ALA A 233 -1.76 13.64 2.43
CA ALA A 233 -2.60 14.80 2.68
C ALA A 233 -1.81 16.10 2.46
N SER A 234 -0.61 16.21 3.05
CA SER A 234 0.26 17.36 2.83
C SER A 234 0.65 17.52 1.35
N LEU A 235 0.92 16.43 0.62
CA LEU A 235 1.15 16.49 -0.83
C LEU A 235 -0.07 16.99 -1.60
N SER A 236 -1.27 16.54 -1.24
CA SER A 236 -2.50 17.05 -1.84
C SER A 236 -2.58 18.57 -1.71
N ASP A 237 -2.26 19.11 -0.53
CA ASP A 237 -2.24 20.55 -0.29
C ASP A 237 -1.13 21.26 -1.08
N VAL A 238 0.03 20.63 -1.29
CA VAL A 238 1.08 21.15 -2.19
C VAL A 238 0.54 21.31 -3.61
N TYR A 239 -0.12 20.29 -4.15
CA TYR A 239 -0.68 20.34 -5.50
C TYR A 239 -1.80 21.37 -5.61
N GLN A 240 -2.65 21.51 -4.59
CA GLN A 240 -3.66 22.56 -4.55
C GLN A 240 -3.01 23.97 -4.59
N ASN A 241 -1.96 24.20 -3.79
CA ASN A 241 -1.23 25.46 -3.81
C ASN A 241 -0.58 25.73 -5.18
N PHE A 242 -0.14 24.71 -5.93
CA PHE A 242 0.34 24.90 -7.30
C PHE A 242 -0.76 25.41 -8.24
N LEU A 243 -1.97 24.88 -8.15
CA LEU A 243 -3.11 25.33 -8.97
C LEU A 243 -3.50 26.77 -8.64
N ASP A 244 -3.47 27.11 -7.34
CA ASP A 244 -3.78 28.46 -6.88
C ASP A 244 -2.70 29.46 -7.31
N LEU A 245 -1.42 29.08 -7.25
CA LEU A 245 -0.30 29.86 -7.78
C LEU A 245 -0.45 30.14 -9.27
N LEU A 246 -0.74 29.11 -10.07
CA LEU A 246 -0.96 29.27 -11.51
C LEU A 246 -2.12 30.22 -11.80
N SER A 247 -3.22 30.11 -11.04
CA SER A 247 -4.38 30.98 -11.16
C SER A 247 -4.07 32.43 -10.79
N ALA A 248 -3.30 32.65 -9.72
CA ALA A 248 -2.89 33.99 -9.29
C ALA A 248 -1.94 34.65 -10.29
N MET A 249 -0.98 33.89 -10.85
CA MET A 249 -0.07 34.40 -11.88
C MET A 249 -0.80 34.72 -13.19
N GLY A 250 -1.78 33.91 -13.60
CA GLY A 250 -2.56 34.13 -14.83
C GLY A 250 -3.45 35.38 -14.77
N LYS A 251 -4.02 35.71 -13.60
CA LYS A 251 -4.83 36.93 -13.41
C LYS A 251 -3.99 38.21 -13.54
N ASN A 252 -2.72 38.18 -13.18
CA ASN A 252 -1.83 39.34 -13.25
C ASN A 252 -1.22 39.57 -14.64
N SER A 253 -1.37 38.61 -15.57
CA SER A 253 -0.88 38.74 -16.95
C SER A 253 -1.87 39.37 -17.95
N SER A 254 -3.04 39.83 -17.50
CA SER A 254 -3.96 40.61 -18.34
C SER A 254 -3.47 42.07 -18.47
N PRO A 255 -3.11 42.54 -19.67
CA PRO A 255 -2.73 43.94 -19.85
C PRO A 255 -3.95 44.85 -19.69
N GLN A 256 -3.80 45.91 -18.88
CA GLN A 256 -4.63 47.12 -18.96
C GLN A 256 -4.28 47.91 -20.23
#